data_AF-A0A4P6FBB2-F1
#
_entry.id   AF-A0A4P6FBB2-F1
#
_cell.length_a   1.000
_cell.length_b   1.000
_cell.length_c   1.000
_cell.angle_alpha   90.00
_cell.angle_beta   90.00
_cell.angle_gamma   90.00
#
_symmetry.space_group_name_H-M   'P 1'
#
loop_
_entity.id
_entity.type
_entity.pdbx_description
1 polymer ?
#
loop_
_entity_poly.entity_id
_entity_poly.type
_entity_poly.pdbx_seq_one_letter_code
_entity_poly.pdbx_strand_id
1 'polypeptide(L)'
;MLGGLTFGSAEVIATLALVASVASLFISWRSQHHSAKITTYRSATDLTLDIDHQFLEHPELRRYFYKSAEPAEGDVSSVEAMSELMLDCFECIWDLRKTYSPSDRRSWGRYILDMLDTSPAMKEMCEERLDDGWYPALYRLHQAKEKHQFEPRKVRLRSWVRRWRATVGIR
;
A
#
# COMPACT_ATOMS: atom_id res chain seq x y z
N MET A 1 44.33 -36.19 -34.89
CA MET A 1 44.39 -36.59 -33.46
C MET A 1 43.33 -35.80 -32.73
N LEU A 2 42.15 -36.38 -32.52
CA LEU A 2 41.07 -35.79 -31.72
C LEU A 2 41.30 -36.32 -30.29
N GLY A 3 41.82 -35.47 -29.40
CA GLY A 3 42.01 -35.79 -27.99
C GLY A 3 40.64 -35.98 -27.34
N GLY A 4 40.30 -37.23 -27.00
CA GLY A 4 39.09 -37.55 -26.27
C GLY A 4 39.17 -36.96 -24.86
N LEU A 5 38.24 -36.06 -24.54
CA LEU A 5 37.99 -35.60 -23.19
C LEU A 5 37.44 -36.76 -22.36
N THR A 6 38.31 -37.53 -21.70
CA THR A 6 37.90 -38.45 -20.64
C THR A 6 37.63 -37.62 -19.39
N PHE A 7 36.41 -37.12 -19.24
CA PHE A 7 36.02 -36.42 -18.02
C PHE A 7 36.16 -37.36 -16.83
N GLY A 8 36.93 -36.95 -15.82
CA GLY A 8 37.03 -37.69 -14.56
C GLY A 8 35.67 -37.67 -13.85
N SER A 9 35.32 -38.73 -13.12
CA SER A 9 34.08 -38.78 -12.32
C SER A 9 33.94 -37.56 -11.40
N ALA A 10 35.05 -37.04 -10.88
CA ALA A 10 35.11 -35.82 -10.07
C ALA A 10 34.66 -34.55 -10.83
N GLU A 11 35.03 -34.40 -12.10
CA GLU A 11 34.65 -33.24 -12.92
C GLU A 11 33.15 -33.25 -13.24
N VAL A 12 32.60 -34.44 -13.50
CA VAL A 12 31.16 -34.63 -13.70
C VAL A 12 30.39 -34.27 -12.41
N ILE A 13 30.86 -34.75 -11.25
CA ILE A 13 30.24 -34.44 -9.96
C ILE A 13 30.32 -32.93 -9.66
N ALA A 14 31.47 -32.29 -9.88
CA ALA A 14 31.64 -30.86 -9.67
C ALA A 14 30.72 -30.04 -10.60
N THR A 15 30.59 -30.44 -11.85
CA THR A 15 29.70 -29.79 -12.82
C THR A 15 28.24 -29.92 -12.41
N LEU A 16 27.81 -31.12 -12.00
CA LEU A 16 26.45 -31.35 -11.51
C LEU A 16 26.16 -30.56 -10.24
N ALA A 17 27.12 -30.49 -9.31
CA ALA A 17 26.99 -29.70 -8.09
C ALA A 17 26.84 -28.20 -8.43
N LEU A 18 27.65 -27.68 -9.35
CA LEU A 18 27.55 -26.28 -9.78
C LEU A 18 26.20 -25.97 -10.42
N VAL A 19 25.72 -26.83 -11.32
CA VAL A 19 24.40 -26.67 -11.95
C VAL A 19 23.29 -26.71 -10.90
N ALA A 20 23.35 -27.64 -9.94
CA ALA A 20 22.40 -27.72 -8.84
C ALA A 20 22.43 -26.46 -7.95
N SER A 21 23.61 -25.93 -7.63
CA SER A 21 23.76 -24.69 -6.86
C SER A 21 23.17 -23.49 -7.58
N VAL A 22 23.46 -23.32 -8.87
CA VAL A 22 22.89 -22.23 -9.68
C VAL A 22 21.37 -22.37 -9.77
N ALA A 23 20.86 -23.57 -10.04
CA ALA A 23 19.41 -23.82 -10.07
C ALA A 23 18.74 -23.51 -8.72
N SER A 24 19.38 -23.88 -7.61
CA SER A 24 18.90 -23.58 -6.25
C SER A 24 18.84 -22.08 -5.97
N LEU A 25 19.84 -21.31 -6.42
CA LEU A 25 19.82 -19.84 -6.30
C LEU A 25 18.68 -19.23 -7.11
N PHE A 26 18.44 -19.71 -8.33
CA PHE A 26 17.32 -19.24 -9.16
C PHE A 26 15.96 -19.54 -8.53
N ILE A 27 15.77 -20.75 -8.01
CA ILE A 27 14.54 -21.16 -7.31
C ILE A 27 14.35 -20.32 -6.05
N SER A 28 15.40 -20.14 -5.24
CA SER A 28 15.35 -19.35 -4.00
C SER A 28 15.00 -17.89 -4.29
N TRP A 29 15.62 -17.29 -5.31
CA TRP A 29 15.31 -15.92 -5.75
C TRP A 29 13.85 -15.77 -6.18
N ARG A 30 13.34 -16.71 -6.98
CA ARG A 30 11.94 -16.72 -7.40
C ARG A 30 10.99 -16.91 -6.22
N SER A 31 11.31 -17.81 -5.30
CA SER A 31 10.52 -18.06 -4.07
C SER A 31 10.46 -16.80 -3.19
N GLN A 32 11.60 -16.13 -3.00
CA GLN A 32 11.69 -14.90 -2.23
C GLN A 32 10.82 -13.78 -2.83
N HIS A 33 10.79 -13.65 -4.17
CA HIS A 33 9.90 -12.71 -4.84
C HIS A 33 8.40 -13.02 -4.64
N HIS A 34 8.03 -14.31 -4.65
CA HIS A 34 6.65 -14.72 -4.38
C HIS A 34 6.24 -14.46 -2.93
N SER A 35 7.12 -14.78 -1.97
CA SER A 35 6.88 -14.56 -0.54
C SER A 35 6.78 -13.07 -0.22
N ALA A 36 7.66 -12.23 -0.77
CA ALA A 36 7.61 -10.79 -0.59
C ALA A 36 6.26 -10.20 -1.06
N LYS A 37 5.72 -10.73 -2.16
CA LYS A 37 4.40 -10.32 -2.66
C LYS A 37 3.32 -10.65 -1.63
N ILE A 38 3.24 -11.90 -1.16
CA ILE A 38 2.20 -12.34 -0.20
C ILE A 38 2.27 -11.53 1.10
N THR A 39 3.46 -11.36 1.66
CA THR A 39 3.66 -10.57 2.88
C THR A 39 3.19 -9.13 2.68
N THR A 40 3.52 -8.51 1.55
CA THR A 40 3.08 -7.15 1.24
C THR A 40 1.54 -7.02 1.26
N TYR A 41 0.81 -7.92 0.60
CA TYR A 41 -0.65 -7.81 0.55
C TYR A 41 -1.27 -8.01 1.93
N ARG A 42 -0.74 -8.93 2.73
CA ARG A 42 -1.20 -9.12 4.11
C ARG A 42 -0.98 -7.86 4.93
N SER A 43 0.23 -7.30 4.93
CA SER A 43 0.53 -6.07 5.67
C SER A 43 -0.36 -4.90 5.27
N ALA A 44 -0.58 -4.67 3.97
CA ALA A 44 -1.46 -3.59 3.52
C ALA A 44 -2.92 -3.82 3.91
N THR A 45 -3.38 -5.09 3.87
CA THR A 45 -4.73 -5.45 4.29
C THR A 45 -4.90 -5.25 5.80
N ASP A 46 -3.96 -5.72 6.59
CA ASP A 46 -3.99 -5.62 8.06
C ASP A 46 -4.03 -4.15 8.51
N LEU A 47 -3.17 -3.29 7.94
CA LEU A 47 -3.20 -1.84 8.21
C LEU A 47 -4.55 -1.21 7.85
N THR A 48 -5.18 -1.62 6.75
CA THR A 48 -6.52 -1.12 6.43
C THR A 48 -7.61 -1.68 7.34
N LEU A 49 -7.46 -2.91 7.83
CA LEU A 49 -8.38 -3.49 8.81
C LEU A 49 -8.28 -2.76 10.15
N ASP A 50 -7.09 -2.33 10.55
CA ASP A 50 -6.92 -1.52 11.76
C ASP A 50 -7.65 -0.18 11.65
N ILE A 51 -7.56 0.50 10.49
CA ILE A 51 -8.34 1.70 10.20
C ILE A 51 -9.84 1.41 10.26
N ASP A 52 -10.29 0.31 9.65
CA ASP A 52 -11.71 -0.08 9.66
C ASP A 52 -12.20 -0.39 11.08
N HIS A 53 -11.40 -1.07 11.90
CA HIS A 53 -11.71 -1.32 13.31
C HIS A 53 -11.88 -0.01 14.08
N GLN A 54 -10.99 0.97 13.90
CA GLN A 54 -11.15 2.29 14.53
C GLN A 54 -12.46 2.98 14.10
N PHE A 55 -12.88 2.84 12.84
CA PHE A 55 -14.18 3.36 12.41
C PHE A 55 -15.39 2.55 12.89
N LEU A 56 -15.22 1.29 13.27
CA LEU A 56 -16.27 0.50 13.90
C LEU A 56 -16.42 0.88 15.38
N GLU A 57 -15.32 1.15 16.06
CA GLU A 57 -15.29 1.61 17.46
C GLU A 57 -15.77 3.06 17.60
N HIS A 58 -15.40 3.92 16.64
CA HIS A 58 -15.69 5.35 16.62
C HIS A 58 -16.40 5.79 15.32
N PRO A 59 -17.64 5.32 15.07
CA PRO A 59 -18.34 5.53 13.80
C PRO A 59 -18.63 7.01 13.49
N GLU A 60 -18.74 7.86 14.50
CA GLU A 60 -18.90 9.30 14.38
C GLU A 60 -17.74 9.97 13.65
N LEU A 61 -16.51 9.45 13.80
CA LEU A 61 -15.32 10.04 13.19
C LEU A 61 -15.33 9.90 11.66
N ARG A 62 -16.02 8.90 11.09
CA ARG A 62 -16.11 8.69 9.63
C ARG A 62 -16.53 9.94 8.86
N ARG A 63 -17.33 10.83 9.45
CA ARG A 63 -17.79 12.05 8.77
C ARG A 63 -16.63 12.97 8.38
N TYR A 64 -15.58 13.02 9.19
CA TYR A 64 -14.42 13.87 8.97
C TYR A 64 -13.51 13.35 7.85
N PHE A 65 -13.46 12.03 7.67
CA PHE A 65 -12.59 11.39 6.67
C PHE A 65 -13.26 11.11 5.33
N TYR A 66 -14.58 10.87 5.31
CA TYR A 66 -15.31 10.45 4.10
C TYR A 66 -16.33 11.47 3.58
N LYS A 67 -16.62 12.52 4.35
CA LYS A 67 -17.63 13.53 3.97
C LYS A 67 -17.08 14.96 3.98
N SER A 68 -15.77 15.14 4.13
CA SER A 68 -15.12 16.46 4.15
C SER A 68 -15.73 17.40 5.20
N ALA A 69 -16.06 16.87 6.37
CA ALA A 69 -16.57 17.67 7.48
C ALA A 69 -15.40 18.23 8.29
N GLU A 70 -15.55 19.45 8.80
CA GLU A 70 -14.62 20.05 9.76
C GLU A 70 -14.80 19.43 11.16
N PRO A 71 -13.71 19.22 11.94
CA PRO A 71 -13.80 18.69 13.30
C PRO A 71 -14.63 19.59 14.21
N ALA A 72 -15.54 19.00 14.99
CA ALA A 72 -16.14 19.70 16.13
C ALA A 72 -15.10 19.86 17.26
N GLU A 73 -15.20 20.90 18.09
CA GLU A 73 -14.24 21.22 19.16
C GLU A 73 -13.94 20.02 20.09
N GLY A 74 -14.96 19.22 20.44
CA GLY A 74 -14.80 18.02 21.27
C GLY A 74 -14.17 16.82 20.56
N ASP A 75 -14.11 16.83 19.22
CA ASP A 75 -13.61 15.72 18.41
C ASP A 75 -12.19 15.98 17.85
N VAL A 76 -11.65 17.19 18.01
CA VAL A 76 -10.36 17.62 17.40
C VAL A 76 -9.25 16.61 17.67
N SER A 77 -8.99 16.30 18.94
CA SER A 77 -7.92 15.38 19.34
C SER A 77 -8.10 13.97 18.76
N SER A 78 -9.33 13.47 18.68
CA SER A 78 -9.63 12.17 18.09
C SER A 78 -9.45 12.17 16.57
N VAL A 79 -9.81 13.27 15.90
CA VAL A 79 -9.59 13.43 14.45
C VAL A 79 -8.11 13.54 14.14
N GLU A 80 -7.34 14.27 14.94
CA GLU A 80 -5.88 14.36 14.79
C GLU A 80 -5.23 12.98 14.95
N ALA A 81 -5.52 12.27 16.06
CA ALA A 81 -4.96 10.95 16.30
C ALA A 81 -5.31 9.95 15.19
N MET A 82 -6.56 9.98 14.70
CA MET A 82 -6.98 9.13 13.59
C MET A 82 -6.32 9.54 12.27
N SER A 83 -6.12 10.84 12.03
CA SER A 83 -5.41 11.33 10.85
C SER A 83 -3.96 10.84 10.84
N GLU A 84 -3.27 10.94 11.97
CA GLU A 84 -1.90 10.43 12.14
C GLU A 84 -1.82 8.92 11.88
N LEU A 85 -2.69 8.12 12.51
CA LEU A 85 -2.76 6.68 12.26
C LEU A 85 -2.94 6.35 10.78
N MET A 86 -3.87 7.03 10.12
CA MET A 86 -4.15 6.80 8.70
C MET A 86 -2.97 7.19 7.81
N LEU A 87 -2.31 8.32 8.09
CA LEU A 87 -1.11 8.75 7.36
C LEU A 87 0.05 7.77 7.53
N ASP A 88 0.29 7.29 8.74
CA ASP A 88 1.34 6.30 9.03
C ASP A 88 1.08 4.97 8.29
N CYS A 89 -0.19 4.53 8.27
CA CYS A 89 -0.64 3.38 7.50
C CYS A 89 -0.44 3.60 6.00
N PHE A 90 -0.80 4.77 5.47
CA PHE A 90 -0.65 5.10 4.05
C PHE A 90 0.81 5.23 3.62
N GLU A 91 1.67 5.79 4.46
CA GLU A 91 3.12 5.82 4.25
C GLU A 91 3.67 4.40 4.15
N CYS A 92 3.34 3.53 5.11
CA CYS A 92 3.75 2.12 5.10
C CYS A 92 3.28 1.38 3.84
N ILE A 93 1.99 1.50 3.49
CA ILE A 93 1.42 0.90 2.28
C ILE A 93 2.16 1.41 1.04
N TRP A 94 2.40 2.71 0.95
CA TRP A 94 3.00 3.29 -0.24
C TRP A 94 4.52 3.08 -0.33
N ASP A 95 5.21 2.88 0.77
CA ASP A 95 6.64 2.56 0.70
C ASP A 95 6.87 1.19 0.06
N LEU A 96 5.94 0.26 0.29
CA LEU A 96 5.92 -1.07 -0.35
C LEU A 96 5.49 -1.04 -1.83
N ARG A 97 5.20 0.11 -2.43
CA ARG A 97 4.65 0.21 -3.79
C ARG A 97 5.37 -0.56 -4.90
N LYS A 98 6.67 -0.84 -4.73
CA LYS A 98 7.48 -1.55 -5.72
C LYS A 98 7.20 -3.06 -5.74
N THR A 99 6.61 -3.61 -4.69
CA THR A 99 6.28 -5.05 -4.59
C THR A 99 4.87 -5.38 -5.10
N TYR A 100 4.01 -4.36 -5.24
CA TYR A 100 2.68 -4.52 -5.84
C TYR A 100 2.73 -4.79 -7.34
N SER A 101 1.68 -5.45 -7.83
CA SER A 101 1.39 -5.45 -9.26
C SER A 101 1.14 -4.01 -9.76
N PRO A 102 1.37 -3.71 -11.05
CA PRO A 102 1.09 -2.37 -11.58
C PRO A 102 -0.36 -1.91 -11.40
N SER A 103 -1.34 -2.82 -11.43
CA SER A 103 -2.75 -2.48 -11.18
C SER A 103 -2.99 -2.14 -9.72
N ASP A 104 -2.46 -2.92 -8.79
CA ASP A 104 -2.71 -2.72 -7.36
C ASP A 104 -1.99 -1.49 -6.85
N ARG A 105 -0.76 -1.25 -7.33
CA ARG A 105 -0.05 0.01 -7.10
C ARG A 105 -0.89 1.22 -7.52
N ARG A 106 -1.55 1.14 -8.68
CA ARG A 106 -2.43 2.23 -9.13
C ARG A 106 -3.67 2.38 -8.25
N SER A 107 -4.27 1.27 -7.82
CA SER A 107 -5.44 1.28 -6.95
C SER A 107 -5.12 1.87 -5.57
N TRP A 108 -4.02 1.44 -4.94
CA TRP A 108 -3.56 1.97 -3.66
C TRP A 108 -3.25 3.45 -3.72
N GLY A 109 -2.48 3.88 -4.74
CA GLY A 109 -2.13 5.30 -4.86
C GLY A 109 -3.38 6.17 -5.06
N ARG A 110 -4.36 5.70 -5.84
CA ARG A 110 -5.65 6.39 -5.97
C ARG A 110 -6.42 6.45 -4.66
N TYR A 111 -6.50 5.34 -3.94
CA TYR A 111 -7.20 5.30 -2.65
C TYR A 111 -6.60 6.29 -1.66
N ILE A 112 -5.27 6.31 -1.51
CA ILE A 112 -4.56 7.23 -0.62
C ILE A 112 -4.84 8.68 -1.04
N LEU A 113 -4.70 9.00 -2.33
CA LEU A 113 -4.96 10.35 -2.84
C LEU A 113 -6.43 10.78 -2.67
N ASP A 114 -7.39 9.88 -2.90
CA ASP A 114 -8.81 10.15 -2.72
C ASP A 114 -9.12 10.43 -1.24
N MET A 115 -8.49 9.71 -0.31
CA MET A 115 -8.65 9.93 1.13
C MET A 115 -8.06 11.28 1.55
N LEU A 116 -6.85 11.62 1.08
CA LEU A 116 -6.22 12.93 1.33
C LEU A 116 -7.06 14.06 0.75
N ASP A 117 -7.59 13.92 -0.47
CA ASP A 117 -8.43 14.95 -1.08
C ASP A 117 -9.80 15.10 -0.37
N THR A 118 -10.28 14.05 0.32
CA THR A 118 -11.60 14.05 0.98
C THR A 118 -11.54 14.56 2.42
N SER A 119 -10.43 14.43 3.13
CA SER A 119 -10.32 14.77 4.56
C SER A 119 -9.46 16.02 4.77
N PRO A 120 -10.05 17.18 5.14
CA PRO A 120 -9.29 18.41 5.39
C PRO A 120 -8.21 18.22 6.45
N ALA A 121 -8.56 17.64 7.61
CA ALA A 121 -7.61 17.43 8.71
C ALA A 121 -6.42 16.56 8.31
N MET A 122 -6.66 15.45 7.60
CA MET A 122 -5.58 14.57 7.16
C MET A 122 -4.73 15.21 6.06
N LYS A 123 -5.33 16.03 5.19
CA LYS A 123 -4.61 16.78 4.17
C LYS A 123 -3.68 17.82 4.80
N GLU A 124 -4.21 18.64 5.70
CA GLU A 124 -3.47 19.67 6.41
C GLU A 124 -2.30 19.06 7.19
N MET A 125 -2.56 18.03 7.99
CA MET A 125 -1.52 17.31 8.72
C MET A 125 -0.47 16.68 7.80
N CYS A 126 -0.87 16.15 6.64
CA CYS A 126 0.07 15.62 5.66
C CYS A 126 0.96 16.74 5.10
N GLU A 127 0.37 17.86 4.67
CA GLU A 127 1.10 19.01 4.12
C GLU A 127 2.11 19.58 5.13
N GLU A 128 1.70 19.75 6.39
CA GLU A 128 2.59 20.20 7.47
C GLU A 128 3.78 19.25 7.68
N ARG A 129 3.50 17.94 7.78
CA ARG A 129 4.53 16.93 8.10
C ARG A 129 5.39 16.52 6.90
N LEU A 130 4.94 16.81 5.68
CA LEU A 130 5.72 16.58 4.46
C LEU A 130 6.96 17.46 4.41
N ASP A 131 6.85 18.72 4.86
CA ASP A 131 7.97 19.66 4.92
C ASP A 131 9.04 19.21 5.93
N ASP A 132 8.61 18.54 7.01
CA ASP A 132 9.49 17.95 8.03
C ASP A 132 10.07 16.58 7.62
N GLY A 133 9.65 16.03 6.48
CA GLY A 133 10.18 14.78 5.93
C GLY A 133 9.65 13.49 6.57
N TRP A 134 8.53 13.55 7.29
CA TRP A 134 7.94 12.37 7.97
C TRP A 134 7.41 11.33 6.99
N TYR A 135 6.88 11.77 5.84
CA TYR A 135 6.18 10.91 4.88
C TYR A 135 6.83 10.91 3.49
N PRO A 136 8.07 10.39 3.34
CA PRO A 136 8.81 10.42 2.08
C PRO A 136 8.17 9.58 0.96
N ALA A 137 7.41 8.52 1.26
CA ALA A 137 6.65 7.79 0.26
C ALA A 137 5.44 8.63 -0.20
N LEU A 138 4.66 9.20 0.71
CA LEU A 138 3.53 10.07 0.36
C LEU A 138 3.99 11.31 -0.42
N TYR A 139 5.14 11.90 -0.07
CA TYR A 139 5.76 12.96 -0.85
C TYR A 139 5.97 12.56 -2.31
N ARG A 140 6.54 11.36 -2.53
CA ARG A 140 6.75 10.81 -3.88
C ARG A 140 5.43 10.53 -4.61
N LEU A 141 4.36 10.18 -3.88
CA LEU A 141 3.02 10.01 -4.45
C LEU A 141 2.45 11.35 -4.92
N HIS A 142 2.55 12.40 -4.11
CA HIS A 142 2.11 13.75 -4.48
C HIS A 142 2.83 14.26 -5.73
N GLN A 143 4.15 14.14 -5.79
CA GLN A 143 4.92 14.48 -7.00
C GLN A 143 4.48 13.66 -8.23
N ALA A 144 4.10 12.40 -8.06
CA ALA A 144 3.62 11.56 -9.16
C ALA A 144 2.22 11.98 -9.65
N LYS A 145 1.35 12.44 -8.74
CA LYS A 145 0.03 13.04 -9.07
C LYS A 145 0.21 14.31 -9.90
N GLU A 146 1.10 15.22 -9.48
CA GLU A 146 1.39 16.47 -10.19
C GLU A 146 1.94 16.24 -11.60
N LYS A 147 2.77 15.21 -11.77
CA LYS A 147 3.29 14.80 -13.08
C LYS A 147 2.27 14.04 -13.94
N HIS A 148 1.00 14.01 -13.54
CA HIS A 148 -0.10 13.28 -14.19
C HIS A 148 0.18 11.78 -14.39
N GLN A 149 1.05 11.18 -13.57
CA GLN A 149 1.33 9.73 -13.60
C GLN A 149 0.27 8.93 -12.86
N PHE A 150 -0.54 9.62 -12.05
CA PHE A 150 -1.70 9.10 -11.33
C PHE A 150 -2.92 9.95 -11.67
N GLU A 151 -3.79 9.44 -12.55
CA GLU A 151 -5.11 10.03 -12.77
C GLU A 151 -6.01 9.73 -11.55
N PRO A 152 -6.45 10.76 -10.79
CA PRO A 152 -7.43 10.57 -9.73
C PRO A 152 -8.71 10.02 -10.35
N ARG A 153 -9.36 9.08 -9.66
CA ARG A 153 -10.65 8.59 -10.15
C ARG A 153 -11.61 9.78 -10.03
N LYS A 154 -12.36 10.13 -11.09
CA LYS A 154 -13.54 10.99 -10.91
C LYS A 154 -14.54 10.20 -10.07
N VAL A 155 -14.38 10.22 -8.74
CA VAL A 155 -15.24 9.49 -7.82
C VAL A 155 -16.60 10.15 -7.88
N ARG A 156 -17.53 9.52 -8.60
CA ARG A 156 -18.95 9.81 -8.44
C ARG A 156 -19.34 9.21 -7.08
N LEU A 157 -19.07 9.95 -5.99
CA LEU A 157 -19.21 9.58 -4.56
C LEU A 157 -20.57 8.95 -4.18
N ARG A 158 -21.56 8.98 -5.07
CA ARG A 158 -22.89 8.42 -4.87
C ARG A 158 -22.97 6.89 -4.80
N SER A 159 -21.97 6.13 -5.25
CA SER A 159 -22.14 4.67 -5.38
C SER A 159 -21.78 3.83 -4.15
N TRP A 160 -20.88 4.28 -3.28
CA TRP A 160 -20.46 3.49 -2.11
C TRP A 160 -21.46 3.63 -0.95
N VAL A 161 -21.92 4.85 -0.67
CA VAL A 161 -23.00 5.12 0.31
C VAL A 161 -24.33 4.47 -0.10
N ARG A 162 -24.67 4.43 -1.40
CA ARG A 162 -25.87 3.70 -1.89
C ARG A 162 -25.76 2.20 -1.72
N ARG A 163 -24.56 1.62 -1.87
CA ARG A 163 -24.36 0.17 -1.73
C ARG A 163 -24.49 -0.26 -0.27
N TRP A 164 -23.92 0.51 0.66
CA TRP A 164 -24.06 0.22 2.10
C TRP A 164 -25.51 0.38 2.59
N ARG A 165 -26.23 1.43 2.16
CA ARG A 165 -27.67 1.59 2.49
C ARG A 165 -28.55 0.48 1.90
N ALA A 166 -28.19 -0.06 0.73
CA ALA A 166 -28.93 -1.17 0.11
C ALA A 166 -28.70 -2.50 0.83
N THR A 167 -27.54 -2.70 1.47
CA THR A 167 -27.21 -3.95 2.17
C THR A 167 -27.70 -3.96 3.63
N VAL A 168 -27.81 -2.81 4.29
CA VAL A 168 -28.13 -2.74 5.73
C VAL A 168 -29.61 -2.41 6.03
N GLY A 169 -30.44 -2.16 5.01
CA GLY A 169 -31.90 -2.10 5.19
C GLY A 169 -32.40 -1.06 6.20
N ILE A 170 -31.68 0.06 6.38
CA ILE A 170 -32.13 1.17 7.22
C ILE A 170 -32.87 2.16 6.31
N ARG A 171 -34.21 2.19 6.45
CA ARG A 171 -35.07 3.23 5.89
C ARG A 171 -34.97 4.51 6.72
#